data_AF-A0A9P8D2D6-F1
#
_entry.id   AF-A0A9P8D2D6-F1
#
_cell.length_a   1.000
_cell.length_b   1.000
_cell.length_c   1.000
_cell.angle_alpha   90.00
_cell.angle_beta   90.00
_cell.angle_gamma   90.00
#
_symmetry.space_group_name_H-M   'P 1'
#
loop_
_entity.id
_entity.type
_entity.pdbx_description
1 polymer ?
#
loop_
_entity_poly.entity_id
_entity_poly.type
_entity_poly.pdbx_seq_one_letter_code
_entity_poly.pdbx_strand_id
1 'polypeptide(L)'
;MAVSKATMALERSIIPIHYNLKIVPCPVNFSFLGECSVEICIADPTFGITLNAKELNIQTATARDNLSPTEYSVTATSVSYNVEEETITLEFPQILYVGTSWVLDIAYIGLVNDKLNGFYRSVYTDADNNVQ
;
A
#
# COMPACT_ATOMS: atom_id res chain seq x y z
N MET A 1 14.39 -11.33 -32.92
CA MET A 1 13.83 -11.95 -31.71
C MET A 1 12.88 -10.93 -31.11
N ALA A 2 11.59 -11.27 -31.01
CA ALA A 2 10.61 -10.38 -30.39
C ALA A 2 10.87 -10.37 -28.87
N VAL A 3 11.18 -9.21 -28.32
CA VAL A 3 11.16 -8.99 -26.88
C VAL A 3 9.69 -9.05 -26.48
N SER A 4 9.30 -10.10 -25.75
CA SER A 4 7.96 -10.14 -25.15
C SER A 4 7.85 -8.98 -24.19
N LYS A 5 6.89 -8.08 -24.43
CA LYS A 5 6.50 -7.05 -23.46
C LYS A 5 6.19 -7.76 -22.15
N ALA A 6 7.06 -7.60 -21.14
CA ALA A 6 6.78 -8.10 -19.81
C ALA A 6 5.44 -7.49 -19.38
N THR A 7 4.51 -8.35 -18.96
CA THR A 7 3.24 -7.86 -18.46
C THR A 7 3.52 -7.26 -17.10
N MET A 8 3.13 -6.00 -16.86
CA MET A 8 3.11 -5.34 -15.54
C MET A 8 2.12 -6.08 -14.63
N ALA A 9 2.50 -7.26 -14.17
CA ALA A 9 1.69 -8.09 -13.29
C ALA A 9 2.51 -8.38 -12.04
N LEU A 10 1.91 -8.11 -10.88
CA LEU A 10 2.50 -8.47 -9.60
C LEU A 10 2.66 -9.99 -9.48
N GLU A 11 3.53 -10.40 -8.56
CA GLU A 11 3.67 -11.79 -8.16
C GLU A 11 2.32 -12.38 -7.73
N ARG A 12 2.01 -13.58 -8.22
CA ARG A 12 0.74 -14.27 -7.90
C ARG A 12 0.84 -15.13 -6.65
N SER A 13 2.02 -15.15 -6.01
CA SER A 13 2.30 -15.85 -4.76
C SER A 13 1.74 -15.11 -3.54
N ILE A 14 1.40 -13.82 -3.66
CA ILE A 14 0.77 -13.03 -2.61
C ILE A 14 -0.66 -12.70 -3.03
N ILE A 15 -1.63 -13.28 -2.31
CA ILE A 15 -3.04 -13.23 -2.68
C ILE A 15 -3.80 -12.40 -1.62
N PRO A 16 -4.24 -11.18 -1.94
CA PRO A 16 -5.05 -10.40 -1.01
C PRO A 16 -6.46 -10.98 -0.87
N ILE A 17 -6.95 -11.01 0.36
CA ILE A 17 -8.26 -11.58 0.73
C ILE A 17 -9.22 -10.46 1.13
N HIS A 18 -8.78 -9.57 2.02
CA HIS A 18 -9.62 -8.51 2.57
C HIS A 18 -8.81 -7.26 2.87
N TYR A 19 -9.38 -6.09 2.62
CA TYR A 19 -8.78 -4.79 2.92
C TYR A 19 -9.63 -4.04 3.94
N ASN A 20 -8.96 -3.54 4.98
CA ASN A 20 -9.48 -2.51 5.85
C ASN A 20 -8.71 -1.21 5.60
N LEU A 21 -9.41 -0.18 5.14
CA LEU A 21 -8.83 1.09 4.72
C LEU A 21 -9.35 2.21 5.62
N LYS A 22 -8.44 3.01 6.14
CA LYS A 22 -8.74 4.25 6.85
C LYS A 22 -7.94 5.39 6.23
N ILE A 23 -8.65 6.44 5.86
CA ILE A 23 -8.09 7.63 5.23
C ILE A 23 -8.50 8.84 6.06
N VAL A 24 -7.53 9.63 6.49
CA VAL A 24 -7.73 10.86 7.26
C VAL A 24 -7.18 12.03 6.43
N PRO A 25 -8.05 12.81 5.76
CA PRO A 25 -7.63 13.96 4.98
C PRO A 25 -7.05 15.07 5.86
N CYS A 26 -5.99 15.71 5.38
CA CYS A 26 -5.42 16.93 5.96
C CYS A 26 -5.54 18.06 4.91
N PRO A 27 -6.62 18.85 4.94
CA PRO A 27 -6.88 19.85 3.90
C PRO A 27 -5.91 21.03 3.94
N VAL A 28 -5.26 21.29 5.08
CA VAL A 28 -4.34 22.43 5.25
C VAL A 28 -3.09 22.30 4.38
N ASN A 29 -2.55 21.09 4.21
CA ASN A 29 -1.33 20.84 3.43
C ASN A 29 -1.59 19.98 2.18
N PHE A 30 -2.86 19.78 1.81
CA PHE A 30 -3.27 18.93 0.68
C PHE A 30 -2.63 17.53 0.73
N SER A 31 -2.70 16.90 1.91
CA SER A 31 -2.23 15.52 2.12
C SER A 31 -3.29 14.70 2.83
N PHE A 32 -3.00 13.42 3.03
CA PHE A 32 -3.82 12.55 3.86
C PHE A 32 -2.96 11.47 4.52
N LEU A 33 -3.38 11.06 5.71
CA LEU A 33 -2.85 9.87 6.37
C LEU A 33 -3.68 8.66 5.91
N GLY A 34 -2.99 7.60 5.51
CA GLY A 34 -3.57 6.33 5.14
C GLY A 34 -3.11 5.22 6.08
N GLU A 35 -4.04 4.40 6.52
CA GLU A 35 -3.80 3.12 7.17
C GLU A 35 -4.50 2.05 6.31
N CYS A 36 -3.73 1.07 5.85
CA CYS A 36 -4.23 -0.07 5.08
C CYS A 36 -3.81 -1.35 5.80
N SER A 37 -4.80 -2.12 6.25
CA SER A 37 -4.59 -3.49 6.72
C SER A 37 -5.12 -4.44 5.66
N VAL A 38 -4.25 -5.23 5.05
CA VAL A 38 -4.64 -6.22 4.06
C VAL A 38 -4.36 -7.63 4.57
N GLU A 39 -5.40 -8.45 4.66
CA GLU A 39 -5.24 -9.88 4.85
C GLU A 39 -4.73 -10.51 3.54
N ILE A 40 -3.64 -11.27 3.62
CA ILE A 40 -2.97 -11.91 2.49
C ILE A 40 -2.74 -13.39 2.78
N CYS A 41 -2.90 -14.22 1.75
CA CYS A 41 -2.39 -15.58 1.70
C CYS A 41 -1.06 -15.60 0.94
N ILE A 42 -0.08 -16.29 1.50
CA ILE A 42 1.23 -16.49 0.87
C ILE A 42 1.27 -17.92 0.33
N ALA A 43 1.53 -18.07 -0.97
CA ALA A 43 1.61 -19.35 -1.66
C ALA A 43 3.03 -19.93 -1.67
N ASP A 44 4.04 -19.05 -1.66
CA ASP A 44 5.46 -19.41 -1.62
C ASP A 44 6.18 -18.60 -0.53
N PRO A 45 6.99 -19.23 0.35
CA PRO A 45 7.69 -18.50 1.40
C PRO A 45 8.56 -17.37 0.83
N THR A 46 8.48 -16.18 1.44
CA THR A 46 9.15 -14.99 0.90
C THR A 46 9.74 -14.11 2.00
N PHE A 47 10.76 -13.33 1.64
CA PHE A 47 11.29 -12.23 2.45
C PHE A 47 10.73 -10.87 2.03
N GLY A 48 10.01 -10.79 0.91
CA GLY A 48 9.54 -9.53 0.38
C GLY A 48 8.15 -9.62 -0.21
N ILE A 49 7.45 -8.48 -0.22
CA ILE A 49 6.15 -8.33 -0.85
C ILE A 49 6.19 -7.12 -1.78
N THR A 50 5.91 -7.34 -3.07
CA THR A 50 5.77 -6.25 -4.04
C THR A 50 4.30 -5.89 -4.26
N LEU A 51 3.97 -4.60 -4.17
CA LEU A 51 2.62 -4.09 -4.38
C LEU A 51 2.63 -2.78 -5.17
N ASN A 52 1.48 -2.45 -5.78
CA ASN A 52 1.32 -1.17 -6.46
C ASN A 52 1.26 -0.03 -5.44
N ALA A 53 2.04 1.02 -5.68
CA ALA A 53 1.99 2.27 -4.94
C ALA A 53 2.52 3.41 -5.83
N LYS A 54 1.73 4.47 -5.94
CA LYS A 54 2.07 5.65 -6.72
C LYS A 54 1.90 6.90 -5.87
N GLU A 55 2.95 7.71 -5.77
CA GLU A 55 2.93 8.98 -5.01
C GLU A 55 2.50 8.80 -3.53
N LEU A 56 2.80 7.64 -2.94
CA LEU A 56 2.59 7.35 -1.52
C LEU A 56 3.93 7.28 -0.79
N ASN A 57 4.02 7.92 0.37
CA ASN A 57 5.18 7.85 1.25
C ASN A 57 4.90 6.86 2.39
N ILE A 58 5.46 5.65 2.30
CA ILE A 58 5.29 4.60 3.31
C ILE A 58 6.04 4.97 4.59
N GLN A 59 5.31 5.03 5.70
CA GLN A 59 5.85 5.32 7.03
C GLN A 59 6.26 4.03 7.73
N THR A 60 5.38 3.04 7.75
CA THR A 60 5.62 1.72 8.35
C THR A 60 4.91 0.64 7.56
N ALA A 61 5.47 -0.57 7.58
CA ALA A 61 4.81 -1.77 7.09
C ALA A 61 5.14 -2.96 8.01
N THR A 62 4.12 -3.62 8.52
CA THR A 62 4.26 -4.74 9.46
C THR A 62 3.36 -5.89 9.03
N ALA A 63 3.94 -7.08 8.88
CA ALA A 63 3.20 -8.32 8.66
C ALA A 63 2.95 -8.99 10.01
N ARG A 64 1.70 -9.35 10.30
CA ARG A 64 1.30 -10.08 11.51
C ARG A 64 0.62 -11.38 11.12
N ASP A 65 0.94 -12.47 11.80
CA ASP A 65 0.19 -13.71 11.64
C ASP A 65 -1.26 -13.50 12.11
N ASN A 66 -2.24 -13.96 11.32
CA ASN A 66 -3.65 -13.72 11.61
C ASN A 66 -4.16 -14.54 12.82
N LEU A 67 -3.55 -15.70 13.10
CA LEU A 67 -3.94 -16.58 14.21
C LEU A 67 -3.23 -16.18 15.52
N SER A 68 -1.98 -15.72 15.44
CA SER A 68 -1.15 -15.33 16.59
C SER A 68 -0.50 -13.95 16.41
N PRO A 69 -1.27 -12.86 16.29
CA PRO A 69 -0.78 -11.54 15.90
C PRO A 69 0.18 -10.89 16.91
N THR A 70 0.16 -11.31 18.18
CA THR A 70 1.03 -10.81 19.24
C THR A 70 2.35 -11.57 19.35
N GLU A 71 2.42 -12.79 18.83
CA GLU A 71 3.59 -13.66 18.91
C GLU A 71 4.44 -13.58 17.63
N TYR A 72 3.78 -13.40 16.49
CA TYR A 72 4.44 -13.38 15.18
C TYR A 72 4.09 -12.09 14.42
N SER A 73 4.86 -11.05 14.70
CA SER A 73 4.83 -9.78 13.97
C SER A 73 6.21 -9.41 13.46
N VAL A 74 6.32 -9.08 12.17
CA VAL A 74 7.57 -8.74 11.51
C VAL A 74 7.41 -7.41 10.78
N THR A 75 8.19 -6.41 11.17
CA THR A 75 8.22 -5.10 10.51
C THR A 75 9.23 -5.12 9.37
N ALA A 76 8.87 -4.55 8.23
CA ALA A 76 9.76 -4.41 7.10
C ALA A 76 10.99 -3.55 7.48
N THR A 77 12.17 -3.98 7.07
CA THR A 77 13.44 -3.26 7.29
C THR A 77 13.70 -2.20 6.24
N SER A 78 13.10 -2.31 5.06
CA SER A 78 13.23 -1.33 4.00
C SER A 78 12.02 -1.33 3.07
N VAL A 79 11.87 -0.22 2.36
CA VAL A 79 10.91 -0.04 1.27
C VAL A 79 11.70 0.46 0.07
N SER A 80 11.65 -0.28 -1.03
CA SER A 80 12.19 0.16 -2.32
C SER A 80 11.05 0.62 -3.23
N TYR A 81 11.29 1.68 -4.00
CA TYR A 81 10.29 2.30 -4.88
C TYR A 81 10.72 2.14 -6.34
N ASN A 82 9.83 1.62 -7.17
CA ASN A 82 9.95 1.63 -8.61
C ASN A 82 8.89 2.56 -9.19
N VAL A 83 9.31 3.79 -9.50
CA VAL A 83 8.41 4.87 -9.98
C VAL A 83 7.88 4.58 -11.38
N GLU A 84 8.67 3.92 -12.24
CA GLU A 84 8.27 3.61 -13.62
C GLU A 84 7.17 2.56 -13.67
N GLU A 85 7.28 1.53 -12.82
CA GLU A 85 6.31 0.44 -12.72
C GLU A 85 5.19 0.73 -11.70
N GLU A 86 5.26 1.87 -10.99
CA GLU A 86 4.33 2.27 -9.93
C GLU A 86 4.19 1.22 -8.82
N THR A 87 5.31 0.64 -8.40
CA THR A 87 5.38 -0.39 -7.36
C THR A 87 6.31 -0.02 -6.21
N ILE A 88 6.06 -0.64 -5.06
CA ILE A 88 7.00 -0.73 -3.94
C ILE A 88 7.28 -2.19 -3.62
N THR A 89 8.48 -2.46 -3.11
CA THR A 89 8.80 -3.75 -2.48
C THR A 89 9.16 -3.52 -1.01
N LEU A 90 8.43 -4.21 -0.14
CA LEU A 90 8.66 -4.26 1.30
C LEU A 90 9.58 -5.46 1.58
N GLU A 91 10.72 -5.23 2.23
CA GLU A 91 11.66 -6.30 2.60
C GLU A 91 11.59 -6.57 4.10
N PHE A 92 11.46 -7.84 4.47
CA PHE A 92 11.32 -8.32 5.84
C PHE A 92 12.58 -9.07 6.30
N PRO A 93 12.98 -8.92 7.58
CA PRO A 93 14.17 -9.60 8.12
C PRO A 93 13.94 -11.11 8.38
N GLN A 94 12.70 -11.59 8.24
CA GLN A 94 12.30 -12.98 8.49
C GLN A 94 11.41 -13.47 7.35
N ILE A 95 11.45 -14.77 7.09
CA ILE A 95 10.59 -15.40 6.08
C ILE A 95 9.14 -15.32 6.56
N LEU A 96 8.27 -14.85 5.68
CA LEU A 96 6.83 -14.98 5.79
C LEU A 96 6.44 -16.34 5.21
N TYR A 97 6.06 -17.28 6.08
CA TYR A 97 5.77 -18.65 5.70
C TYR A 97 4.33 -18.83 5.22
N VAL A 98 4.15 -19.89 4.43
CA VAL A 98 2.83 -20.42 4.04
C VAL A 98 2.13 -21.11 5.21
N GLY A 99 0.82 -21.34 5.09
CA GLY A 99 0.05 -22.17 6.02
C GLY A 99 -0.93 -21.40 6.91
N THR A 100 -0.72 -20.10 7.08
CA THR A 100 -1.66 -19.16 7.70
C THR A 100 -1.87 -17.96 6.78
N SER A 101 -2.93 -17.19 7.01
CA SER A 101 -3.01 -15.84 6.45
C SER A 101 -2.23 -14.86 7.31
N TRP A 102 -1.69 -13.83 6.66
CA TRP A 102 -1.01 -12.72 7.30
C TRP A 102 -1.88 -11.47 7.15
N VAL A 103 -1.78 -10.55 8.11
CA VAL A 103 -2.28 -9.19 7.98
C VAL A 103 -1.10 -8.27 7.77
N LEU A 104 -1.03 -7.63 6.60
CA LEU A 104 -0.04 -6.61 6.28
C LEU A 104 -0.63 -5.23 6.59
N ASP A 105 -0.15 -4.62 7.67
CA ASP A 105 -0.51 -3.28 8.11
C ASP A 105 0.48 -2.25 7.54
N ILE A 106 -0.02 -1.30 6.76
CA ILE A 106 0.76 -0.25 6.09
C ILE A 106 0.23 1.11 6.52
N ALA A 107 1.09 1.93 7.13
CA ALA A 107 0.82 3.34 7.35
C ALA A 107 1.55 4.17 6.29
N TYR A 108 0.86 5.11 5.66
CA TYR A 108 1.42 5.92 4.59
C TYR A 108 0.85 7.34 4.58
N ILE A 109 1.58 8.24 3.93
CA ILE A 109 1.14 9.60 3.65
C ILE A 109 0.97 9.72 2.14
N GLY A 110 -0.21 10.18 1.69
CA GLY A 110 -0.44 10.51 0.30
C GLY A 110 -0.70 12.00 0.10
N LEU A 111 -0.59 12.45 -1.15
CA LEU A 111 -0.91 13.82 -1.56
C LEU A 111 -2.30 13.88 -2.19
N VAL A 112 -3.05 14.93 -1.85
CA VAL A 112 -4.30 15.27 -2.52
C VAL A 112 -3.97 16.11 -3.74
N ASN A 113 -4.09 15.51 -4.93
CA ASN A 113 -3.76 16.19 -6.19
C ASN A 113 -4.98 16.92 -6.79
N ASP A 114 -4.76 17.69 -7.86
CA ASP A 114 -5.78 18.37 -8.67
C ASP A 114 -5.89 17.80 -10.10
N LYS A 115 -5.36 16.60 -10.33
CA LYS A 115 -5.28 15.94 -11.65
C LYS A 115 -6.49 15.07 -11.97
N LEU A 116 -7.59 15.18 -11.20
CA LEU A 116 -8.83 14.40 -11.35
C LEU A 116 -8.61 12.87 -11.40
N ASN A 117 -7.58 12.39 -10.69
CA ASN A 117 -7.23 10.97 -10.64
C ASN A 117 -6.73 10.61 -9.23
N GLY A 118 -7.07 9.41 -8.75
CA GLY A 118 -6.77 8.96 -7.39
C GLY A 118 -7.57 9.72 -6.35
N PHE A 119 -6.95 10.04 -5.21
CA PHE A 119 -7.56 10.89 -4.19
C PHE A 119 -7.24 12.36 -4.46
N TYR A 120 -8.24 13.11 -4.92
CA TYR A 120 -8.06 14.46 -5.46
C TYR A 120 -9.02 15.48 -4.79
N ARG A 121 -8.69 16.77 -4.93
CA ARG A 121 -9.55 17.88 -4.49
C ARG A 121 -10.36 18.43 -5.66
N SER A 122 -11.58 18.85 -5.36
CA SER A 122 -12.39 19.68 -6.25
C SER A 122 -12.71 20.99 -5.54
N VAL A 123 -12.90 22.06 -6.31
CA VAL A 123 -13.19 23.40 -5.82
C VAL A 123 -14.54 23.81 -6.39
N TYR A 124 -15.41 24.39 -5.56
CA TYR A 124 -16.69 24.92 -6.01
C TYR A 124 -16.96 26.32 -5.46
N THR A 125 -17.89 27.03 -6.07
CA THR A 125 -18.34 28.35 -5.62
C THR A 125 -19.72 28.20 -4.99
N ASP A 126 -19.90 28.70 -3.77
CA ASP A 126 -21.20 28.69 -3.11
C ASP A 126 -22.13 29.81 -3.62
N ALA A 127 -23.36 29.85 -3.11
CA ALA A 127 -24.36 30.83 -3.51
C ALA A 127 -23.98 32.30 -3.17
N ASP A 128 -23.04 32.48 -2.26
CA ASP A 128 -22.55 33.78 -1.80
C ASP A 128 -21.25 34.19 -2.52
N ASN A 129 -20.88 33.48 -3.60
CA ASN A 129 -19.64 33.64 -4.37
C ASN A 129 -18.34 33.35 -3.60
N ASN A 130 -18.40 32.60 -2.49
CA ASN A 130 -17.17 32.14 -1.83
C ASN A 130 -16.64 30.87 -2.51
N VAL A 131 -15.32 30.81 -2.66
CA VAL A 131 -14.62 29.63 -3.18
C VAL A 131 -14.37 28.67 -2.02
N GLN A 132 -14.83 27.43 -2.17
CA GLN A 132 -14.77 26.34 -1.19
C GLN A 132 -13.89 25.20 -1.72
#